data_AF-A0A956IYR5-F1
#
_entry.id   AF-A0A956IYR5-F1
#
_cell.length_a   1.000
_cell.length_b   1.000
_cell.length_c   1.000
_cell.angle_alpha   90.00
_cell.angle_beta   90.00
_cell.angle_gamma   90.00
#
_symmetry.space_group_name_H-M   'P 1'
#
loop_
_entity.id
_entity.type
_entity.pdbx_description
1 polymer ?
#
loop_
_entity_poly.entity_id
_entity_poly.type
_entity_poly.pdbx_seq_one_letter_code
_entity_poly.pdbx_strand_id
1 'polypeptide(L)'
;MDAPRRRQNPILVGAAITGMAAAAGVLFSAFLTVVKFKSSYHCDFAHLSACSDTCSRVLTSDYSTLFGAPLSIYSAAYFLVVLGLALALLWRPTLFAAVARPLLLVFAVLGLAIVGVLATYAFAVVGGLCNYCMIIYGLTLTAAIGVSLMQTSGYRASFRAFFTGRTLKSTTFQMAVLTLMAATSVQMLVYRRNARSAAADPRCVVLGHIPPTPLETAPPRTPRARIDLFVDLACRHCARVFADVDAYVADHPGQVQLGIYHFARTGECMPKG
;
A
#
# COMPACT_ATOMS: atom_id res chain seq x y z
N MET A 1 -47.33 -22.03 -9.05
CA MET A 1 -46.55 -20.90 -9.63
C MET A 1 -45.22 -20.83 -8.89
N ASP A 2 -44.26 -21.67 -9.25
CA ASP A 2 -42.95 -21.75 -8.60
C ASP A 2 -41.83 -21.68 -9.65
N ALA A 3 -41.39 -20.47 -10.02
CA ALA A 3 -40.24 -20.31 -10.90
C ALA A 3 -39.43 -18.98 -10.79
N PRO A 4 -39.07 -18.47 -9.59
CA PRO A 4 -37.98 -17.46 -9.50
C PRO A 4 -36.68 -17.94 -8.84
N ARG A 5 -36.60 -19.13 -8.21
CA ARG A 5 -35.40 -19.52 -7.41
C ARG A 5 -34.09 -19.69 -8.21
N ARG A 6 -34.14 -20.11 -9.48
CA ARG A 6 -32.90 -20.47 -10.22
C ARG A 6 -32.01 -19.29 -10.61
N ARG A 7 -32.54 -18.05 -10.67
CA ARG A 7 -31.78 -16.85 -11.07
C ARG A 7 -31.16 -16.05 -9.91
N GLN A 8 -31.50 -16.35 -8.65
CA GLN A 8 -30.99 -15.61 -7.48
C GLN A 8 -29.59 -16.06 -7.04
N ASN A 9 -29.24 -17.33 -7.26
CA ASN A 9 -27.97 -17.93 -6.85
C ASN A 9 -26.71 -17.17 -7.33
N PRO A 10 -26.56 -16.74 -8.61
CA PRO A 10 -25.33 -16.09 -9.05
C PRO A 10 -25.11 -14.72 -8.40
N ILE A 11 -26.17 -14.00 -8.03
CA ILE A 11 -26.08 -12.68 -7.42
C ILE A 11 -25.57 -12.80 -5.98
N LEU A 12 -26.13 -13.74 -5.22
CA LEU A 12 -25.71 -14.03 -3.84
C LEU A 12 -24.28 -14.56 -3.79
N VAL A 13 -23.92 -15.47 -4.70
CA VAL A 13 -22.54 -16.00 -4.81
C VAL A 13 -21.56 -14.88 -5.15
N GLY A 14 -21.87 -14.06 -6.16
CA GLY A 14 -21.04 -12.89 -6.50
C GLY A 14 -20.88 -11.92 -5.33
N ALA A 15 -21.95 -11.70 -4.55
CA ALA A 15 -21.94 -10.82 -3.38
C ALA A 15 -21.11 -11.37 -2.24
N ALA A 16 -21.21 -12.67 -1.98
CA ALA A 16 -20.39 -13.36 -1.00
C ALA A 16 -18.90 -13.29 -1.37
N ILE A 17 -18.54 -13.62 -2.62
CA ILE A 17 -17.14 -13.55 -3.10
C ILE A 17 -16.59 -12.13 -2.96
N THR A 18 -17.35 -11.13 -3.43
CA THR A 18 -16.96 -9.71 -3.35
C THR A 18 -16.80 -9.28 -1.89
N GLY A 19 -17.74 -9.67 -1.02
CA GLY A 19 -17.70 -9.36 0.40
C GLY A 19 -16.50 -9.98 1.11
N MET A 20 -16.19 -11.26 0.86
CA MET A 20 -15.02 -11.92 1.44
C MET A 20 -13.71 -11.28 0.98
N ALA A 21 -13.57 -11.00 -0.32
CA ALA A 21 -12.40 -10.33 -0.86
C ALA A 21 -12.23 -8.92 -0.26
N ALA A 22 -13.33 -8.18 -0.13
CA ALA A 22 -13.31 -6.85 0.47
C ALA A 22 -12.97 -6.89 1.97
N ALA A 23 -13.51 -7.83 2.74
CA ALA A 23 -13.17 -8.01 4.15
C ALA A 23 -11.67 -8.30 4.34
N ALA A 24 -11.12 -9.22 3.54
CA ALA A 24 -9.68 -9.49 3.53
C ALA A 24 -8.88 -8.23 3.12
N GLY A 25 -9.36 -7.48 2.14
CA GLY A 25 -8.75 -6.22 1.69
C GLY A 25 -8.72 -5.14 2.77
N VAL A 26 -9.78 -5.00 3.57
CA VAL A 26 -9.81 -4.09 4.73
C VAL A 26 -8.78 -4.51 5.77
N LEU A 27 -8.77 -5.79 6.15
CA LEU A 27 -7.84 -6.31 7.16
C LEU A 27 -6.38 -6.11 6.72
N PHE A 28 -6.07 -6.44 5.47
CA PHE A 28 -4.73 -6.31 4.92
C PHE A 28 -4.30 -4.85 4.77
N SER A 29 -5.21 -3.96 4.34
CA SER A 29 -4.94 -2.53 4.24
C SER A 29 -4.70 -1.90 5.62
N ALA A 30 -5.44 -2.33 6.64
CA ALA A 30 -5.21 -1.90 8.02
C ALA A 30 -3.84 -2.37 8.52
N PHE A 31 -3.48 -3.63 8.27
CA PHE A 31 -2.16 -4.17 8.58
C PHE A 31 -1.03 -3.36 7.90
N LEU A 32 -1.14 -3.09 6.60
CA LEU A 32 -0.16 -2.28 5.87
C LEU A 32 -0.05 -0.85 6.40
N THR A 33 -1.16 -0.27 6.85
CA THR A 33 -1.17 1.06 7.48
C THR A 33 -0.38 1.05 8.79
N VAL A 34 -0.55 0.00 9.61
CA VAL A 34 0.22 -0.17 10.85
C VAL A 34 1.71 -0.40 10.56
N VAL A 35 2.04 -1.24 9.58
CA VAL A 35 3.44 -1.49 9.18
C VAL A 35 4.10 -0.20 8.67
N LYS A 36 3.42 0.56 7.81
CA LYS A 36 3.91 1.86 7.33
C LYS A 36 4.11 2.84 8.48
N PHE A 37 3.16 2.89 9.42
CA PHE A 37 3.27 3.73 10.60
C PHE A 37 4.50 3.36 11.45
N LYS A 38 4.68 2.07 11.76
CA LYS A 38 5.85 1.58 12.51
C LYS A 38 7.16 1.88 11.79
N SER A 39 7.22 1.69 10.48
CA SER A 39 8.40 1.99 9.69
C SER A 39 8.75 3.49 9.70
N SER A 40 7.73 4.36 9.61
CA SER A 40 7.96 5.82 9.57
C SER A 40 8.27 6.45 10.93
N TYR A 41 7.73 5.91 12.04
CA TYR A 41 7.87 6.55 13.37
C TYR A 41 8.70 5.75 14.37
N HIS A 42 8.87 4.44 14.17
CA HIS A 42 9.60 3.55 15.08
C HIS A 42 10.86 2.93 14.45
N CYS A 43 11.26 3.35 13.24
CA CYS A 43 12.43 2.82 12.53
C CYS A 43 12.43 1.27 12.41
N ASP A 44 11.26 0.62 12.51
CA ASP A 44 11.13 -0.83 12.49
C ASP A 44 10.91 -1.32 11.05
N PHE A 45 12.00 -1.79 10.44
CA PHE A 45 12.02 -2.31 9.08
C PHE A 45 11.97 -3.85 9.02
N ALA A 46 11.88 -4.55 10.17
CA ALA A 46 11.96 -6.01 10.21
C ALA A 46 10.85 -6.64 9.35
N HIS A 47 9.66 -6.05 9.38
CA HIS A 47 8.51 -6.51 8.60
C HIS A 47 8.57 -6.12 7.12
N LEU A 48 9.38 -5.13 6.72
CA LEU A 48 9.53 -4.73 5.32
C LEU A 48 10.57 -5.58 4.58
N SER A 49 11.58 -6.09 5.28
CA SER A 49 12.65 -6.92 4.69
C SER A 49 12.31 -8.41 4.61
N ALA A 50 11.21 -8.86 5.22
CA ALA A 50 10.92 -10.28 5.41
C ALA A 50 10.75 -11.10 4.11
N CYS A 51 10.65 -10.47 2.92
CA CYS A 51 10.46 -11.21 1.67
C CYS A 51 11.15 -10.62 0.41
N SER A 52 11.61 -9.36 0.38
CA SER A 52 12.40 -8.80 -0.75
C SER A 52 12.73 -7.31 -0.54
N ASP A 53 13.90 -6.86 -1.01
CA ASP A 53 14.29 -5.44 -1.03
C ASP A 53 13.35 -4.56 -1.88
N THR A 54 12.64 -5.15 -2.85
CA THR A 54 11.72 -4.45 -3.75
C THR A 54 10.52 -3.89 -3.01
N CYS A 55 9.98 -4.58 -2.00
CA CYS A 55 8.87 -4.07 -1.19
C CYS A 55 9.25 -2.81 -0.42
N SER A 56 10.43 -2.78 0.18
CA SER A 56 10.92 -1.60 0.89
C SER A 56 10.95 -0.38 -0.04
N ARG A 57 11.57 -0.51 -1.22
CA ARG A 57 11.64 0.56 -2.22
C ARG A 57 10.28 1.06 -2.68
N VAL A 58 9.33 0.15 -2.96
CA VAL A 58 7.96 0.53 -3.36
C VAL A 58 7.25 1.27 -2.23
N LEU A 59 7.32 0.75 -1.01
CA LEU A 59 6.65 1.31 0.17
C LEU A 59 7.26 2.61 0.66
N THR A 60 8.54 2.90 0.38
CA THR A 60 9.19 4.17 0.75
C THR A 60 9.19 5.21 -0.36
N SER A 61 8.83 4.85 -1.59
CA SER A 61 8.76 5.80 -2.72
C SER A 61 7.73 6.91 -2.49
N ASP A 62 7.91 8.06 -3.15
CA ASP A 62 6.98 9.20 -3.06
C ASP A 62 5.55 8.82 -3.46
N TYR A 63 5.42 7.89 -4.41
CA TYR A 63 4.15 7.33 -4.88
C TYR A 63 3.41 6.48 -3.82
N SER A 64 4.09 6.10 -2.74
CA SER A 64 3.44 5.43 -1.60
C SER A 64 2.52 6.38 -0.80
N THR A 65 2.62 7.69 -1.05
CA THR A 65 1.78 8.71 -0.45
C THR A 65 1.02 9.49 -1.52
N LEU A 66 -0.27 9.68 -1.31
CA LEU A 66 -1.12 10.50 -2.16
C LEU A 66 -1.75 11.58 -1.27
N PHE A 67 -1.61 12.85 -1.62
CA PHE A 67 -2.04 14.00 -0.80
C PHE A 67 -1.54 13.96 0.67
N GLY A 68 -0.33 13.42 0.88
CA GLY A 68 0.28 13.30 2.21
C GLY A 68 -0.31 12.18 3.07
N ALA A 69 -1.16 11.31 2.52
CA ALA A 69 -1.68 10.13 3.18
C ALA A 69 -1.12 8.85 2.55
N PRO A 70 -0.80 7.80 3.33
CA PRO A 70 -0.41 6.50 2.79
C PRO A 70 -1.49 5.93 1.87
N LEU A 71 -1.07 5.32 0.77
CA LEU A 71 -1.97 4.67 -0.18
C LEU A 71 -2.89 3.61 0.48
N SER A 72 -2.41 2.98 1.55
CA SER A 72 -3.14 1.96 2.33
C SER A 72 -4.41 2.51 3.01
N ILE A 73 -4.49 3.81 3.29
CA ILE A 73 -5.69 4.44 3.83
C ILE A 73 -6.78 4.47 2.76
N TYR A 74 -6.42 4.87 1.54
CA TYR A 74 -7.35 4.91 0.41
C TYR A 74 -7.84 3.52 0.03
N SER A 75 -6.96 2.51 0.04
CA SER A 75 -7.37 1.13 -0.23
C SER A 75 -8.30 0.59 0.85
N ALA A 76 -8.05 0.88 2.13
CA ALA A 76 -8.93 0.49 3.22
C ALA A 76 -10.33 1.10 3.06
N ALA A 77 -10.41 2.39 2.76
CA ALA A 77 -11.69 3.07 2.54
C ALA A 77 -12.44 2.51 1.32
N TYR A 78 -11.73 2.25 0.22
CA TYR A 78 -12.30 1.58 -0.96
C TYR A 78 -12.92 0.22 -0.59
N PHE A 79 -12.16 -0.65 0.08
CA PHE A 79 -12.66 -1.97 0.46
C PHE A 79 -13.79 -1.91 1.49
N LEU A 80 -13.81 -0.93 2.40
CA LEU A 80 -14.92 -0.71 3.32
C LEU A 80 -16.23 -0.38 2.57
N VAL A 81 -16.17 0.47 1.55
CA VAL A 81 -17.35 0.81 0.75
C VAL A 81 -17.83 -0.39 -0.06
N VAL A 82 -16.91 -1.10 -0.71
CA VAL A 82 -17.22 -2.33 -1.46
C VAL A 82 -17.84 -3.39 -0.54
N LEU A 83 -17.28 -3.57 0.66
CA LEU A 83 -17.81 -4.47 1.67
C LEU A 83 -19.21 -4.05 2.13
N GLY A 84 -19.43 -2.77 2.44
CA GLY A 84 -20.73 -2.26 2.85
C GLY A 84 -21.81 -2.48 1.78
N LEU A 85 -21.47 -2.24 0.50
CA LEU A 85 -22.38 -2.49 -0.62
C LEU A 85 -22.66 -3.99 -0.82
N ALA A 86 -21.63 -4.85 -0.67
CA ALA A 86 -21.80 -6.30 -0.75
C ALA A 86 -22.68 -6.83 0.39
N LEU A 87 -22.47 -6.36 1.62
CA LEU A 87 -23.29 -6.73 2.78
C LEU A 87 -24.74 -6.24 2.64
N ALA A 88 -24.95 -5.01 2.15
CA ALA A 88 -26.30 -4.51 1.87
C ALA A 88 -27.04 -5.38 0.85
N LEU A 89 -26.32 -5.86 -0.17
CA LEU A 89 -26.87 -6.77 -1.18
C LEU A 89 -27.17 -8.15 -0.61
N LEU A 90 -26.34 -8.68 0.29
CA LEU A 90 -26.59 -9.94 0.99
C LEU A 90 -27.78 -9.84 1.96
N TRP A 91 -27.94 -8.70 2.63
CA TRP A 91 -29.00 -8.52 3.62
C TRP A 91 -30.38 -8.32 2.97
N ARG A 92 -30.47 -7.46 1.94
CA ARG A 92 -31.74 -7.18 1.24
C ARG A 92 -31.53 -7.13 -0.28
N PRO A 93 -31.40 -8.29 -0.96
CA PRO A 93 -31.02 -8.34 -2.36
C PRO A 93 -32.02 -7.67 -3.29
N THR A 94 -33.32 -7.74 -3.01
CA THR A 94 -34.37 -7.17 -3.86
C THR A 94 -34.40 -5.64 -3.84
N LEU A 95 -34.12 -5.02 -2.70
CA LEU A 95 -34.15 -3.56 -2.55
C LEU A 95 -32.88 -2.91 -3.10
N PHE A 96 -31.72 -3.47 -2.80
CA PHE A 96 -30.44 -2.84 -3.12
C PHE A 96 -29.88 -3.25 -4.48
N ALA A 97 -30.33 -4.35 -5.10
CA ALA A 97 -29.76 -4.83 -6.38
C ALA A 97 -29.78 -3.79 -7.50
N ALA A 98 -30.83 -2.97 -7.60
CA ALA A 98 -30.95 -1.98 -8.67
C ALA A 98 -29.87 -0.88 -8.60
N VAL A 99 -29.39 -0.55 -7.40
CA VAL A 99 -28.46 0.57 -7.16
C VAL A 99 -27.06 0.07 -6.83
N ALA A 100 -26.93 -0.98 -6.01
CA ALA A 100 -25.65 -1.50 -5.58
C ALA A 100 -24.86 -2.15 -6.73
N ARG A 101 -25.53 -2.81 -7.70
CA ARG A 101 -24.83 -3.45 -8.83
C ARG A 101 -24.10 -2.47 -9.75
N PRO A 102 -24.75 -1.43 -10.32
CA PRO A 102 -24.02 -0.48 -11.16
C PRO A 102 -22.93 0.25 -10.37
N LEU A 103 -23.16 0.52 -9.08
CA LEU A 103 -22.18 1.18 -8.23
C LEU A 103 -20.95 0.29 -7.96
N LEU A 104 -21.16 -0.97 -7.57
CA LEU A 104 -20.09 -1.96 -7.41
C LEU A 104 -19.31 -2.17 -8.70
N LEU A 105 -19.96 -2.13 -9.86
CA LEU A 105 -19.27 -2.20 -11.16
C LEU A 105 -18.35 -0.99 -11.37
N VAL A 106 -18.83 0.22 -11.10
CA VAL A 106 -18.01 1.43 -11.23
C VAL A 106 -16.80 1.36 -10.30
N PHE A 107 -17.01 0.96 -9.04
CA PHE A 107 -15.92 0.75 -8.09
C PHE A 107 -14.94 -0.33 -8.55
N ALA A 108 -15.42 -1.47 -9.06
CA ALA A 108 -14.56 -2.54 -9.56
C ALA A 108 -13.71 -2.08 -10.75
N VAL A 109 -14.30 -1.36 -11.71
CA VAL A 109 -13.57 -0.82 -12.87
C VAL A 109 -12.55 0.23 -12.42
N LEU A 110 -12.92 1.14 -11.51
CA LEU A 110 -12.01 2.13 -10.96
C LEU A 110 -10.86 1.47 -10.19
N GLY A 111 -11.15 0.47 -9.36
CA GLY A 111 -10.17 -0.31 -8.62
C GLY A 111 -9.18 -1.03 -9.55
N LEU A 112 -9.68 -1.69 -10.59
CA LEU A 112 -8.83 -2.33 -11.60
C LEU A 112 -7.97 -1.32 -12.37
N ALA A 113 -8.52 -0.16 -12.73
CA ALA A 113 -7.75 0.89 -13.40
C ALA A 113 -6.62 1.42 -12.52
N ILE A 114 -6.90 1.70 -11.24
CA ILE A 114 -5.89 2.17 -10.27
C ILE A 114 -4.82 1.09 -10.06
N VAL A 115 -5.22 -0.16 -9.83
CA VAL A 115 -4.29 -1.29 -9.69
C VAL A 115 -3.44 -1.46 -10.95
N GLY A 116 -4.02 -1.33 -12.14
CA GLY A 116 -3.30 -1.38 -13.41
C GLY A 116 -2.21 -0.31 -13.51
N VAL A 117 -2.55 0.94 -13.19
CA VAL A 117 -1.58 2.07 -13.19
C VAL A 117 -0.46 1.84 -12.17
N LEU A 118 -0.78 1.35 -10.97
CA LEU A 118 0.23 1.09 -9.95
C LEU A 118 1.11 -0.11 -10.29
N ALA A 119 0.54 -1.15 -10.89
CA ALA A 119 1.27 -2.32 -11.33
C ALA A 119 2.22 -1.99 -12.49
N THR A 120 1.78 -1.18 -13.46
CA THR A 120 2.66 -0.71 -14.55
C THR A 120 3.78 0.17 -14.01
N TYR A 121 3.50 1.05 -13.05
CA TYR A 121 4.53 1.86 -12.39
C TYR A 121 5.55 0.97 -11.65
N ALA A 122 5.10 0.02 -10.83
CA ALA A 122 5.98 -0.88 -10.08
C ALA A 122 6.87 -1.73 -11.02
N PHE A 123 6.30 -2.21 -12.13
CA PHE A 123 7.04 -3.01 -13.10
C PHE A 123 8.03 -2.17 -13.92
N ALA A 124 7.60 -1.01 -14.43
CA ALA A 124 8.38 -0.20 -15.36
C ALA A 124 9.45 0.67 -14.68
N VAL A 125 9.18 1.19 -13.48
CA VAL A 125 10.06 2.17 -12.80
C VAL A 125 10.90 1.51 -11.71
N VAL A 126 10.28 0.66 -10.88
CA VAL A 126 10.97 0.05 -9.73
C VAL A 126 11.69 -1.24 -10.10
N GLY A 127 11.27 -1.91 -11.18
CA GLY A 127 11.87 -3.16 -11.66
C GLY A 127 11.50 -4.38 -10.79
N GLY A 128 10.41 -4.30 -10.03
CA GLY A 128 9.99 -5.41 -9.18
C GLY A 128 8.58 -5.22 -8.59
N LEU A 129 7.87 -6.34 -8.41
CA LEU A 129 6.55 -6.37 -7.78
C LEU A 129 6.69 -6.67 -6.29
N CYS A 130 6.08 -5.83 -5.46
CA CYS A 130 6.00 -6.11 -4.03
C CYS A 130 4.93 -7.16 -3.74
N ASN A 131 5.25 -8.19 -2.94
CA ASN A 131 4.32 -9.25 -2.54
C ASN A 131 3.05 -8.71 -1.87
N TYR A 132 3.17 -7.66 -1.05
CA TYR A 132 2.01 -7.01 -0.43
C TYR A 132 1.07 -6.38 -1.47
N CYS A 133 1.63 -5.71 -2.49
CA CYS A 133 0.86 -5.15 -3.59
C CYS A 133 0.17 -6.25 -4.40
N MET A 134 0.86 -7.35 -4.68
CA MET A 134 0.29 -8.51 -5.38
C MET A 134 -0.93 -9.08 -4.67
N ILE A 135 -0.91 -9.15 -3.33
CA ILE A 135 -2.08 -9.58 -2.54
C ILE A 135 -3.25 -8.61 -2.73
N ILE A 136 -3.03 -7.30 -2.61
CA ILE A 136 -4.08 -6.29 -2.84
C ILE A 136 -4.61 -6.35 -4.29
N TYR A 137 -3.73 -6.57 -5.26
CA TYR A 137 -4.12 -6.71 -6.67
C TYR A 137 -4.99 -7.95 -6.88
N GLY A 138 -4.59 -9.08 -6.28
CA GLY A 138 -5.37 -10.31 -6.27
C GLY A 138 -6.75 -10.11 -5.64
N LEU A 139 -6.83 -9.47 -4.47
CA LEU A 139 -8.09 -9.19 -3.79
C LEU A 139 -9.00 -8.26 -4.61
N THR A 140 -8.43 -7.26 -5.27
CA THR A 140 -9.17 -6.35 -6.17
C THR A 140 -9.71 -7.10 -7.39
N LEU A 141 -8.91 -7.99 -7.97
CA LEU A 141 -9.32 -8.83 -9.09
C LEU A 141 -10.42 -9.83 -8.68
N THR A 142 -10.29 -10.48 -7.52
CA THR A 142 -11.32 -11.39 -6.98
C THR A 142 -12.62 -10.64 -6.73
N ALA A 143 -12.57 -9.43 -6.17
CA ALA A 143 -13.75 -8.58 -6.00
C ALA A 143 -14.38 -8.24 -7.36
N ALA A 144 -13.59 -7.86 -8.36
CA ALA A 144 -14.08 -7.55 -9.70
C ALA A 144 -14.71 -8.77 -10.40
N ILE A 145 -14.16 -9.97 -10.21
CA ILE A 145 -14.76 -11.23 -10.68
C ILE A 145 -16.11 -11.46 -9.98
N GLY A 146 -16.17 -11.28 -8.66
CA GLY A 146 -17.42 -11.38 -7.89
C GLY A 146 -18.51 -10.43 -8.41
N VAL A 147 -18.15 -9.18 -8.70
CA VAL A 147 -19.06 -8.17 -9.29
C VAL A 147 -19.48 -8.57 -10.71
N SER A 148 -18.56 -9.11 -11.51
CA SER A 148 -18.83 -9.58 -12.87
C SER A 148 -19.87 -10.68 -12.90
N LEU A 149 -19.82 -11.62 -11.94
CA LEU A 149 -20.81 -12.69 -11.79
C LEU A 149 -22.22 -12.18 -11.46
N MET A 150 -22.34 -11.01 -10.82
CA MET A 150 -23.65 -10.39 -10.55
C MET A 150 -24.29 -9.80 -11.81
N GLN A 151 -23.51 -9.55 -12.87
CA GLN A 151 -23.92 -8.74 -14.00
C GLN A 151 -24.56 -9.56 -15.13
N THR A 152 -25.69 -10.17 -14.85
CA THR A 152 -26.42 -10.99 -15.84
C THR A 152 -27.07 -10.18 -16.96
N SER A 153 -27.33 -8.87 -16.76
CA SER A 153 -27.93 -7.97 -17.74
C SER A 153 -26.92 -7.35 -18.72
N GLY A 154 -25.64 -7.71 -18.61
CA GLY A 154 -24.54 -7.17 -19.41
C GLY A 154 -23.97 -5.84 -18.88
N TYR A 155 -22.67 -5.64 -19.06
CA TYR A 155 -21.92 -4.50 -18.52
C TYR A 155 -22.42 -3.14 -19.02
N ARG A 156 -22.79 -3.05 -20.31
CA ARG A 156 -23.24 -1.79 -20.94
C ARG A 156 -24.53 -1.27 -20.32
N ALA A 157 -25.47 -2.15 -19.99
CA ALA A 157 -26.75 -1.76 -19.41
C ALA A 157 -26.58 -1.11 -18.03
N SER A 158 -25.73 -1.69 -17.19
CA SER A 158 -25.47 -1.17 -15.84
C SER A 158 -24.61 0.08 -15.85
N PHE A 159 -23.64 0.20 -16.77
CA PHE A 159 -22.94 1.47 -16.99
C PHE A 159 -23.91 2.57 -17.42
N ARG A 160 -24.82 2.28 -18.36
CA ARG A 160 -25.85 3.24 -18.77
C ARG A 160 -26.78 3.60 -17.62
N ALA A 161 -27.18 2.65 -16.77
CA ALA A 161 -27.99 2.91 -15.58
C ALA A 161 -27.32 3.90 -14.61
N PHE A 162 -25.99 3.80 -14.44
CA PHE A 162 -25.21 4.75 -13.67
C PHE A 162 -25.23 6.16 -14.31
N PHE A 163 -24.90 6.25 -15.60
CA PHE A 163 -24.82 7.53 -16.32
C PHE A 163 -26.17 8.22 -16.57
N THR A 164 -27.26 7.46 -16.65
CA THR A 164 -28.63 8.00 -16.81
C THR A 164 -29.17 8.67 -15.54
N GLY A 165 -28.35 8.84 -14.50
CA GLY A 165 -28.63 9.71 -13.35
C GLY A 165 -29.60 9.12 -12.32
N ARG A 166 -30.29 8.01 -12.62
CA ARG A 166 -31.14 7.29 -11.65
C ARG A 166 -30.32 6.81 -10.45
N THR A 167 -29.09 6.36 -10.68
CA THR A 167 -28.20 5.90 -9.60
C THR A 167 -27.56 7.09 -8.86
N LEU A 168 -27.18 8.17 -9.55
CA LEU A 168 -26.59 9.36 -8.91
C LEU A 168 -27.56 10.07 -7.94
N LYS A 169 -28.85 10.09 -8.25
CA LYS A 169 -29.88 10.66 -7.36
C LYS A 169 -30.30 9.73 -6.23
N SER A 170 -29.77 8.51 -6.19
CA SER A 170 -30.13 7.54 -5.15
C SER A 170 -29.45 7.89 -3.83
N THR A 171 -30.22 7.85 -2.73
CA THR A 171 -29.71 7.99 -1.37
C THR A 171 -28.58 7.02 -1.06
N THR A 172 -28.58 5.81 -1.65
CA THR A 172 -27.51 4.83 -1.48
C THR A 172 -26.18 5.30 -2.07
N PHE A 173 -26.19 6.00 -3.21
CA PHE A 173 -24.98 6.55 -3.80
C PHE A 173 -24.39 7.65 -2.90
N GLN A 174 -25.24 8.56 -2.43
CA GLN A 174 -24.84 9.61 -1.49
C GLN A 174 -24.26 9.01 -0.20
N MET A 175 -24.90 7.98 0.36
CA MET A 175 -24.40 7.28 1.54
C MET A 175 -23.06 6.58 1.28
N ALA A 176 -22.85 5.98 0.10
CA ALA A 176 -21.58 5.35 -0.24
C ALA A 176 -20.43 6.38 -0.35
N VAL A 177 -20.70 7.52 -1.00
CA VAL A 177 -19.72 8.62 -1.11
C VAL A 177 -19.43 9.23 0.26
N LEU A 178 -20.46 9.51 1.06
CA LEU A 178 -20.31 10.02 2.43
C LEU A 178 -19.52 9.04 3.30
N THR A 179 -19.79 7.74 3.20
CA THR A 179 -19.06 6.70 3.94
C THR A 179 -17.59 6.68 3.50
N LEU A 180 -17.29 6.79 2.21
CA LEU A 180 -15.92 6.87 1.70
C LEU A 180 -15.18 8.09 2.27
N MET A 181 -15.82 9.26 2.22
CA MET A 181 -15.24 10.51 2.74
C MET A 181 -15.06 10.47 4.25
N ALA A 182 -16.04 9.96 4.99
CA ALA A 182 -15.97 9.83 6.44
C ALA A 182 -14.88 8.82 6.84
N ALA A 183 -14.83 7.64 6.19
CA ALA A 183 -13.83 6.61 6.47
C ALA A 183 -12.41 7.13 6.22
N THR A 184 -12.16 7.76 5.07
CA THR A 184 -10.85 8.35 4.77
C THR A 184 -10.48 9.46 5.76
N SER A 185 -11.43 10.35 6.09
CA SER A 185 -11.20 11.44 7.05
C SER A 185 -10.88 10.93 8.46
N VAL A 186 -11.64 9.95 8.96
CA VAL A 186 -11.41 9.35 10.28
C VAL A 186 -10.07 8.62 10.30
N GLN A 187 -9.78 7.80 9.29
CA GLN A 187 -8.49 7.10 9.19
C GLN A 187 -7.31 8.08 9.14
N MET A 188 -7.45 9.18 8.39
CA MET A 188 -6.43 10.22 8.30
C MET A 188 -6.25 10.97 9.64
N LEU A 189 -7.34 11.26 10.34
CA LEU A 189 -7.29 11.91 11.66
C LEU A 189 -6.64 10.99 12.70
N VAL A 190 -7.00 9.71 12.73
CA VAL A 190 -6.38 8.71 13.60
C VAL A 190 -4.90 8.57 13.26
N TYR A 191 -4.55 8.48 11.97
CA TYR A 191 -3.17 8.41 11.52
C TYR A 191 -2.35 9.63 11.97
N ARG A 192 -2.87 10.85 11.74
CA ARG A 192 -2.20 12.10 12.15
C ARG A 192 -2.12 12.26 13.66
N ARG A 193 -3.16 11.86 14.40
CA ARG A 193 -3.17 11.92 15.87
C ARG A 193 -2.11 10.99 16.42
N ASN A 194 -2.07 9.74 15.94
CA ASN A 194 -1.08 8.76 16.34
C ASN A 194 0.33 9.20 15.95
N ALA A 195 0.51 9.81 14.78
CA ALA A 195 1.79 10.36 14.34
C ALA A 195 2.31 11.48 15.25
N ARG A 196 1.41 12.35 15.75
CA ARG A 196 1.77 13.41 16.69
C ARG A 196 2.06 12.89 18.08
N SER A 197 1.36 11.84 18.52
CA SER A 197 1.52 11.25 19.85
C SER A 197 2.62 10.20 19.91
N ALA A 198 3.05 9.68 18.76
CA ALA A 198 4.26 8.88 18.67
C ALA A 198 5.43 9.81 19.01
N ALA A 199 5.79 9.84 20.29
CA ALA A 199 7.13 10.23 20.66
C ALA A 199 8.05 9.38 19.79
N ALA A 200 8.83 10.04 18.92
CA ALA A 200 9.86 9.36 18.15
C ALA A 200 10.60 8.46 19.12
N ASP A 201 10.63 7.16 18.82
CA ASP A 201 11.37 6.22 19.66
C ASP A 201 12.75 6.85 19.89
N PRO A 202 13.26 6.99 21.13
CA PRO A 202 14.58 7.57 21.37
C PRO A 202 15.71 6.78 20.69
N ARG A 203 15.43 5.61 20.10
CA ARG A 203 16.33 4.87 19.20
C ARG A 203 16.30 5.34 17.75
N CYS A 204 15.22 6.01 17.34
CA CYS A 204 15.02 6.65 16.05
C CYS A 204 15.48 8.12 16.17
N VAL A 205 16.74 8.32 16.57
CA VAL A 205 17.35 9.65 16.63
C VAL A 205 17.73 10.04 15.20
N VAL A 206 17.06 11.06 14.67
CA VAL A 206 17.68 11.90 13.63
C VAL A 206 18.82 12.62 14.35
N LEU A 207 20.00 12.01 14.34
CA LEU A 207 21.20 12.57 14.95
C LEU A 207 21.46 13.92 14.30
N GLY A 208 21.16 15.01 15.01
CA GLY A 208 21.53 16.36 14.57
C GLY A 208 23.05 16.53 14.47
N HIS A 209 23.81 15.63 15.12
CA HIS A 209 25.25 15.49 15.01
C HIS A 209 25.57 14.01 14.84
N ILE A 210 26.22 13.67 13.73
CA ILE A 210 26.67 12.30 13.46
C ILE A 210 27.80 11.99 14.47
N PRO A 211 27.72 10.88 15.24
CA PRO A 211 28.78 10.51 16.18
C PRO A 211 30.09 10.31 15.42
N PRO A 212 31.27 10.51 16.02
CA PRO A 212 32.52 10.19 15.34
C PRO A 212 32.60 8.69 15.00
N THR A 213 33.11 8.34 13.82
CA THR A 213 33.40 6.95 13.45
C THR A 213 34.91 6.69 13.48
N PRO A 214 35.36 5.52 13.95
CA PRO A 214 36.76 5.12 13.84
C PRO A 214 37.15 4.72 12.41
N LEU A 215 36.18 4.52 11.51
CA LEU A 215 36.38 4.11 10.13
C LEU A 215 36.21 5.32 9.20
N GLU A 216 37.22 6.20 9.18
CA GLU A 216 37.29 7.32 8.25
C GLU A 216 38.43 7.09 7.25
N THR A 217 38.22 7.45 5.98
CA THR A 217 39.33 7.60 5.04
C THR A 217 40.26 8.71 5.52
N ALA A 218 41.55 8.61 5.20
CA ALA A 218 42.58 9.51 5.70
C ALA A 218 42.14 10.99 5.53
N PRO A 219 42.11 11.78 6.62
CA PRO A 219 41.51 13.11 6.58
C PRO A 219 42.31 14.00 5.63
N PRO A 220 41.68 14.58 4.60
CA PRO A 220 42.34 15.58 3.79
C PRO A 220 42.52 16.87 4.60
N ARG A 221 43.54 17.69 4.26
CA ARG A 221 43.83 18.96 4.98
C ARG A 221 42.62 19.88 5.09
N THR A 222 41.74 19.87 4.08
CA THR A 222 40.42 20.54 4.08
C THR A 222 39.48 19.82 3.08
N PRO A 223 38.63 18.86 3.52
CA PRO A 223 37.67 18.24 2.62
C PRO A 223 36.66 19.28 2.12
N ARG A 224 36.28 19.19 0.84
CA ARG A 224 35.18 19.99 0.29
C ARG A 224 33.82 19.41 0.66
N ALA A 225 33.75 18.09 0.84
CA ALA A 225 32.56 17.39 1.25
C ALA A 225 32.92 16.19 2.13
N ARG A 226 31.99 15.80 3.01
CA ARG A 226 32.06 14.58 3.82
C ARG A 226 30.86 13.71 3.46
N ILE A 227 31.12 12.42 3.23
CA ILE A 227 30.10 11.39 3.02
C ILE A 227 30.11 10.51 4.27
N ASP A 228 29.01 10.50 5.01
CA ASP A 228 28.82 9.58 6.14
C ASP A 228 27.92 8.43 5.70
N LEU A 229 28.51 7.25 5.52
CA LEU A 229 27.84 6.07 4.98
C LEU A 229 27.45 5.10 6.11
N PHE A 230 26.15 4.95 6.33
CA PHE A 230 25.57 4.01 7.29
C PHE A 230 25.28 2.68 6.57
N VAL A 231 26.08 1.64 6.81
CA VAL A 231 26.08 0.44 5.96
C VAL A 231 26.21 -0.86 6.77
N ASP A 232 25.45 -1.88 6.37
CA ASP A 232 25.64 -3.24 6.86
C ASP A 232 26.53 -4.02 5.87
N LEU A 233 27.83 -4.11 6.15
CA LEU A 233 28.79 -4.83 5.30
C LEU A 233 28.53 -6.34 5.23
N ALA A 234 27.71 -6.91 6.12
CA ALA A 234 27.28 -8.30 6.01
C ALA A 234 26.25 -8.51 4.88
N CYS A 235 25.52 -7.45 4.50
CA CYS A 235 24.59 -7.50 3.37
C CYS A 235 25.33 -7.31 2.03
N ARG A 236 25.19 -8.27 1.10
CA ARG A 236 25.85 -8.24 -0.22
C ARG A 236 25.48 -7.02 -1.07
N HIS A 237 24.27 -6.48 -0.93
CA HIS A 237 23.89 -5.26 -1.65
C HIS A 237 24.58 -4.03 -1.07
N CYS A 238 24.54 -3.89 0.26
CA CYS A 238 25.22 -2.83 1.00
C CYS A 238 26.73 -2.84 0.80
N ALA A 239 27.36 -4.02 0.76
CA ALA A 239 28.78 -4.17 0.43
C ALA A 239 29.13 -3.68 -0.98
N ARG A 240 28.23 -3.86 -1.96
CA ARG A 240 28.42 -3.31 -3.32
C ARG A 240 28.31 -1.79 -3.34
N VAL A 241 27.30 -1.24 -2.67
CA VAL A 241 27.16 0.22 -2.52
C VAL A 241 28.39 0.81 -1.82
N PHE A 242 28.93 0.14 -0.80
CA PHE A 242 30.17 0.53 -0.16
C PHE A 242 31.34 0.55 -1.15
N ALA A 243 31.52 -0.51 -1.95
CA ALA A 243 32.58 -0.56 -2.95
C ALA A 243 32.47 0.55 -4.01
N ASP A 244 31.24 0.86 -4.46
CA ASP A 244 30.99 1.94 -5.41
C ASP A 244 31.33 3.32 -4.83
N VAL A 245 30.98 3.55 -3.55
CA VAL A 245 31.28 4.80 -2.84
C VAL A 245 32.77 4.92 -2.53
N ASP A 246 33.43 3.83 -2.14
CA ASP A 246 34.87 3.78 -1.88
C ASP A 246 35.67 4.08 -3.15
N ALA A 247 35.28 3.48 -4.29
CA ALA A 247 35.86 3.77 -5.60
C ALA A 247 35.69 5.25 -5.98
N TYR A 248 34.50 5.82 -5.77
CA TYR A 248 34.25 7.24 -6.02
C TYR A 248 35.17 8.16 -5.18
N VAL A 249 35.39 7.81 -3.90
CA VAL A 249 36.26 8.58 -3.00
C VAL A 249 37.73 8.45 -3.41
N ALA A 250 38.15 7.26 -3.83
CA ALA A 250 39.48 7.00 -4.36
C ALA A 250 39.76 7.83 -5.64
N ASP A 251 38.75 8.03 -6.48
CA ASP A 251 38.84 8.86 -7.70
C ASP A 251 38.86 10.37 -7.40
N HIS A 252 38.50 10.79 -6.17
CA HIS A 252 38.45 12.21 -5.75
C HIS A 252 39.34 12.49 -4.53
N PRO A 253 40.64 12.18 -4.60
CA PRO A 253 41.54 12.30 -3.45
C PRO A 253 41.62 13.75 -2.98
N GLY A 254 41.56 13.95 -1.66
CA GLY A 254 41.66 15.29 -1.08
C GLY A 254 40.36 16.10 -1.08
N GLN A 255 39.34 15.70 -1.84
CA GLN A 255 38.10 16.46 -1.99
C GLN A 255 36.97 15.93 -1.10
N VAL A 256 36.92 14.61 -0.94
CA VAL A 256 35.84 13.92 -0.22
C VAL A 256 36.42 13.10 0.92
N GLN A 257 35.87 13.25 2.12
CA GLN A 257 36.15 12.38 3.26
C GLN A 257 35.00 11.38 3.42
N LEU A 258 35.29 10.09 3.56
CA LEU A 258 34.30 9.05 3.78
C LEU A 258 34.36 8.58 5.23
N GLY A 259 33.27 8.78 5.98
CA GLY A 259 33.05 8.18 7.30
C GLY A 259 32.13 6.98 7.18
N ILE A 260 32.53 5.81 7.70
CA ILE A 260 31.77 4.57 7.59
C ILE A 260 31.17 4.23 8.94
N TYR A 261 29.86 4.06 9.01
CA TYR A 261 29.15 3.63 10.19
C TYR A 261 28.58 2.24 9.94
N HIS A 262 29.27 1.23 10.48
CA HIS A 262 28.81 -0.13 10.33
C HIS A 262 27.72 -0.48 11.35
N PHE A 263 26.53 -0.83 10.85
CA PHE A 263 25.43 -1.36 11.66
C PHE A 263 25.10 -2.77 11.19
N ALA A 264 25.78 -3.77 11.75
CA ALA A 264 25.33 -5.14 11.60
C ALA A 264 23.92 -5.25 12.20
N ARG A 265 22.91 -5.62 11.40
CA ARG A 265 21.60 -5.94 11.97
C ARG A 265 21.78 -7.06 13.00
N THR A 266 21.38 -6.81 14.24
CA THR A 266 21.37 -7.78 15.35
C THR A 266 20.25 -8.82 15.17
N GLY A 267 20.26 -9.51 14.04
CA GLY A 267 19.49 -10.70 13.76
C GLY A 267 20.36 -11.58 12.89
N GLU A 268 21.28 -12.30 13.53
CA GLU A 268 22.02 -13.46 13.03
C GLU A 268 22.42 -13.41 11.54
N CYS A 269 23.69 -13.13 11.27
CA CYS A 269 24.34 -13.79 10.14
C CYS A 269 24.15 -15.30 10.36
N MET A 270 23.15 -15.91 9.71
CA MET A 270 23.01 -17.37 9.73
C MET A 270 24.35 -17.97 9.33
N PRO A 271 24.97 -18.81 10.17
CA PRO A 271 26.01 -19.69 9.65
C PRO A 271 25.38 -20.52 8.55
N LYS A 272 26.07 -20.61 7.41
CA LYS A 272 25.73 -21.55 6.35
C LYS A 272 25.77 -22.97 6.97
N GLY A 273 24.60 -23.54 7.22
CA GLY A 273 24.37 -24.98 7.25
C GLY A 273 23.92 -25.42 5.88
#